data_AF-A0AA36MT46-F1
#
_entry.id   AF-A0AA36MT46-F1
#
_cell.length_a   1.000
_cell.length_b   1.000
_cell.length_c   1.000
_cell.angle_alpha   90.00
_cell.angle_beta   90.00
_cell.angle_gamma   90.00
#
_symmetry.space_group_name_H-M   'P 1'
#
loop_
_entity.id
_entity.type
_entity.pdbx_description
1 polymer ?
#
loop_
_entity_poly.entity_id
_entity_poly.type
_entity_poly.pdbx_seq_one_letter_code
_entity_poly.pdbx_strand_id
1 'polypeptide(L)'
;MQKYPGGPKRDDLLEFLAMQTEPLAQEVANEEEARKLAAARKKPVLLWRASSPGEAVPRVAREWLRQVKLARLSADRESLALVWPSASIEYEGKISE
;
A
#
# COMPACT_ATOMS: atom_id res chain seq x y z
N MET A 1 16.13 -6.37 10.35
CA MET A 1 16.56 -6.56 8.94
C MET A 1 15.77 -7.72 8.35
N GLN A 2 14.99 -7.49 7.28
CA GLN A 2 14.38 -8.60 6.54
C GLN A 2 15.45 -9.30 5.69
N LYS A 3 15.36 -10.63 5.54
CA LYS A 3 16.24 -11.40 4.66
C LYS A 3 15.69 -11.36 3.23
N TYR A 4 16.57 -11.20 2.24
CA TYR A 4 16.19 -11.33 0.83
C TYR A 4 15.71 -12.76 0.56
N PRO A 5 14.48 -12.97 0.06
CA PRO A 5 13.92 -14.31 -0.11
C PRO A 5 14.47 -15.08 -1.32
N GLY A 6 15.41 -14.52 -2.09
CA GLY A 6 16.09 -15.25 -3.17
C GLY A 6 15.30 -15.33 -4.47
N GLY A 7 14.93 -14.18 -5.05
CA GLY A 7 14.44 -14.11 -6.43
C GLY A 7 15.58 -14.34 -7.45
N PRO A 8 15.34 -15.08 -8.55
CA PRO A 8 16.38 -15.40 -9.54
C PRO A 8 16.75 -14.22 -10.44
N LYS A 9 15.96 -13.15 -10.47
CA LYS A 9 16.19 -12.00 -11.36
C LYS A 9 16.80 -10.83 -10.61
N ARG A 10 17.65 -10.07 -11.32
CA ARG A 10 18.18 -8.79 -10.85
C ARG A 10 17.07 -7.83 -10.42
N ASP A 11 15.96 -7.81 -11.16
CA ASP A 11 14.82 -6.94 -10.88
C ASP A 11 14.15 -7.26 -9.54
N ASP A 12 14.10 -8.54 -9.15
CA ASP A 12 13.55 -8.98 -7.85
C ASP A 12 14.39 -8.47 -6.68
N LEU A 13 15.72 -8.44 -6.85
CA LEU A 13 16.65 -7.87 -5.86
C LEU A 13 16.54 -6.35 -5.78
N LEU A 14 16.43 -5.68 -6.94
CA LEU A 14 16.23 -4.23 -6.99
C LEU A 14 14.90 -3.82 -6.37
N GLU A 15 13.81 -4.56 -6.63
CA GLU A 15 12.51 -4.31 -5.99
C GLU A 15 12.60 -4.54 -4.48
N PHE A 16 13.28 -5.60 -4.03
CA PHE A 16 13.49 -5.85 -2.60
C PHE A 16 14.25 -4.71 -1.91
N LEU A 17 15.36 -4.25 -2.50
CA LEU A 17 16.14 -3.15 -1.95
C LEU A 17 15.36 -1.83 -1.95
N ALA A 18 14.64 -1.54 -3.03
CA ALA A 18 13.79 -0.35 -3.13
C ALA A 18 12.72 -0.34 -2.01
N MET A 19 12.09 -1.49 -1.72
CA MET A 19 11.13 -1.60 -0.63
C MET A 19 11.74 -1.40 0.77
N GLN A 20 13.04 -1.65 0.95
CA GLN A 20 13.72 -1.39 2.24
C GLN A 20 14.07 0.10 2.43
N THR A 21 14.28 0.83 1.33
CA THR A 21 14.66 2.25 1.35
C THR A 21 13.47 3.20 1.26
N GLU A 22 12.34 2.77 0.70
CA GLU A 22 11.15 3.60 0.62
C GLU A 22 10.51 3.81 2.00
N PRO A 23 10.02 5.04 2.30
CA PRO A 23 9.27 5.28 3.51
C PRO A 23 8.03 4.37 3.53
N LEU A 24 7.80 3.75 4.68
CA LEU A 24 6.74 2.75 4.86
C LEU A 24 5.36 3.33 4.57
N ALA A 25 5.14 4.60 4.96
CA ALA A 25 3.92 5.35 4.71
C ALA A 25 4.26 6.66 3.97
N GLN A 26 3.43 7.04 3.02
CA GLN A 26 3.45 8.36 2.41
C GLN A 26 2.38 9.25 3.03
N GLU A 27 2.75 10.45 3.48
CA GLU A 27 1.76 11.46 3.92
C GLU A 27 0.98 11.98 2.71
N VAL A 28 -0.34 12.04 2.84
CA VAL A 28 -1.24 12.61 1.84
C VAL A 28 -2.14 13.65 2.49
N ALA A 29 -2.43 14.72 1.76
CA ALA A 29 -3.26 15.82 2.25
C ALA A 29 -4.76 15.49 2.24
N ASN A 30 -5.19 14.57 1.36
CA ASN A 30 -6.60 14.19 1.20
C ASN A 30 -6.76 12.82 0.50
N GLU A 31 -8.01 12.36 0.39
CA GLU A 31 -8.34 11.11 -0.30
C GLU A 31 -7.98 11.11 -1.79
N GLU A 32 -8.04 12.27 -2.45
CA GLU A 32 -7.77 12.38 -3.88
C GLU A 32 -6.29 12.14 -4.20
N GLU A 33 -5.38 12.59 -3.32
CA GLU A 33 -3.96 12.24 -3.40
C GLU A 33 -3.72 10.73 -3.19
N ALA A 34 -4.45 10.10 -2.28
CA ALA A 34 -4.38 8.65 -2.10
C ALA A 34 -4.82 7.88 -3.37
N ARG A 35 -5.84 8.38 -4.07
CA ARG A 35 -6.30 7.82 -5.36
C ARG A 35 -5.26 7.99 -6.45
N LYS A 36 -4.67 9.18 -6.56
CA LYS A 36 -3.58 9.46 -7.51
C LYS A 36 -2.37 8.58 -7.23
N LEU A 37 -2.03 8.35 -5.97
CA LEU A 37 -0.96 7.44 -5.57
C LEU A 37 -1.24 6.00 -6.01
N ALA A 38 -2.46 5.52 -5.79
CA ALA A 38 -2.88 4.18 -6.21
C ALA A 38 -2.77 4.02 -7.73
N ALA A 39 -3.27 4.99 -8.49
CA ALA A 39 -3.20 5.00 -9.96
C ALA A 39 -1.76 5.06 -10.48
N ALA A 40 -0.91 5.95 -9.94
CA ALA A 40 0.48 6.12 -10.37
C ALA A 40 1.32 4.86 -10.12
N ARG A 41 1.06 4.15 -9.01
CA ARG A 41 1.79 2.93 -8.66
C ARG A 41 1.16 1.66 -9.25
N LYS A 42 -0.02 1.75 -9.86
CA LYS A 42 -0.85 0.61 -10.30
C LYS A 42 -0.99 -0.44 -9.19
N LYS A 43 -1.04 0.01 -7.94
CA LYS A 43 -1.11 -0.84 -6.76
C LYS A 43 -2.17 -0.29 -5.81
N PRO A 44 -2.93 -1.17 -5.16
CA PRO A 44 -3.63 -0.92 -3.90
C PRO A 44 -2.95 0.09 -2.97
N VAL A 45 -3.69 1.06 -2.45
CA VAL A 45 -3.24 1.92 -1.34
C VAL A 45 -4.12 1.67 -0.11
N LEU A 46 -3.49 1.26 0.99
CA LEU A 46 -4.09 1.26 2.31
C LEU A 46 -4.02 2.69 2.85
N LEU A 47 -5.15 3.38 2.92
CA LEU A 47 -5.26 4.72 3.46
C LEU A 47 -5.59 4.65 4.95
N TRP A 48 -4.67 5.12 5.76
CA TRP A 48 -4.83 5.22 7.19
C TRP A 48 -5.12 6.66 7.59
N ARG A 49 -6.24 6.86 8.28
CA ARG A 49 -6.66 8.14 8.81
C ARG A 49 -6.47 8.10 10.30
N ALA A 50 -5.61 8.93 10.87
CA ALA A 50 -5.40 8.97 12.32
C ALA A 50 -4.78 10.31 12.75
N SER A 51 -5.09 10.72 13.98
CA SER A 51 -4.46 11.86 14.65
C SER A 51 -3.08 11.51 15.20
N SER A 52 -2.82 10.23 15.49
CA SER A 52 -1.56 9.73 16.03
C SER A 52 -1.01 8.54 15.22
N PRO A 53 0.32 8.37 15.15
CA PRO A 53 0.93 7.21 14.51
C PRO A 53 0.82 5.96 15.42
N GLY A 54 -0.37 5.35 15.51
CA GLY A 54 -0.55 4.03 16.14
C GLY A 54 0.25 2.90 15.47
N GLU A 55 0.84 2.00 16.26
CA GLU A 55 1.81 1.00 15.76
C GLU A 55 1.22 -0.14 14.89
N ALA A 56 -0.09 -0.37 14.96
CA ALA A 56 -0.72 -1.53 14.31
C ALA A 56 -0.72 -1.46 12.78
N VAL A 57 -0.94 -0.27 12.22
CA VAL A 57 -1.06 -0.08 10.76
C VAL A 57 0.30 -0.20 10.04
N PRO A 58 1.40 0.37 10.56
CA PRO A 58 2.74 0.10 10.05
C PRO A 58 3.08 -1.40 9.98
N ARG A 59 2.64 -2.21 10.95
CA ARG A 59 2.92 -3.66 10.95
C ARG A 59 2.21 -4.38 9.80
N VAL A 60 0.91 -4.13 9.63
CA VAL A 60 0.12 -4.69 8.53
C VAL A 60 0.67 -4.23 7.19
N ALA A 61 1.04 -2.96 7.05
CA ALA A 61 1.67 -2.48 5.83
C ALA A 61 2.96 -3.24 5.52
N ARG A 62 3.84 -3.48 6.51
CA ARG A 62 5.10 -4.23 6.32
C ARG A 62 4.90 -5.65 5.81
N GLU A 63 3.89 -6.35 6.30
CA GLU A 63 3.57 -7.72 5.86
C GLU A 63 3.06 -7.75 4.41
N TRP A 64 2.42 -6.67 3.95
CA TRP A 64 1.76 -6.59 2.65
C TRP A 64 2.45 -5.63 1.67
N LEU A 65 3.67 -5.16 1.95
CA LEU A 65 4.40 -4.13 1.18
C LEU A 65 4.52 -4.39 -0.34
N ARG A 66 4.52 -5.66 -0.74
CA ARG A 66 4.57 -6.05 -2.16
C ARG A 66 3.24 -5.78 -2.88
N GLN A 67 2.15 -5.92 -2.15
CA GLN A 67 0.78 -5.93 -2.66
C GLN A 67 0.10 -4.57 -2.47
N VAL A 68 0.40 -3.86 -1.36
CA VAL A 68 -0.22 -2.58 -1.01
C VAL A 68 0.82 -1.52 -0.66
N LYS A 69 0.50 -0.26 -0.95
CA LYS A 69 1.21 0.92 -0.44
C LYS A 69 0.44 1.52 0.73
N LEU A 70 1.13 2.09 1.71
CA LEU A 70 0.48 2.74 2.84
C LEU A 70 0.50 4.26 2.63
N ALA A 71 -0.65 4.91 2.80
CA ALA A 71 -0.79 6.36 2.82
C ALA A 71 -1.38 6.79 4.16
N ARG A 72 -0.91 7.91 4.71
CA ARG A 72 -1.44 8.49 5.96
C ARG A 72 -2.11 9.83 5.69
N LEU A 73 -3.31 9.99 6.21
CA LEU A 73 -4.07 11.22 6.23
C LEU A 73 -4.32 11.63 7.69
N SER A 74 -4.04 12.87 8.04
CA SER A 74 -4.41 13.38 9.36
C SER A 74 -5.93 13.43 9.50
N ALA A 75 -6.46 12.87 10.58
CA ALA A 75 -7.90 12.87 10.87
C ALA A 75 -8.16 12.95 12.37
N ASP A 76 -9.35 13.40 12.71
CA ASP A 76 -9.88 13.46 14.09
C ASP A 76 -10.17 12.07 14.67
N ARG A 77 -10.51 11.11 13.80
CA ARG A 77 -10.80 9.72 14.16
C ARG A 77 -9.92 8.73 13.40
N GLU A 78 -9.51 7.67 14.10
CA GLU A 78 -8.82 6.55 13.49
C GLU A 78 -9.72 5.72 12.57
N SER A 79 -9.33 5.55 11.31
CA SER A 79 -10.00 4.66 10.36
C SER A 79 -9.05 4.13 9.29
N LEU A 80 -9.45 3.02 8.66
CA LEU A 80 -8.71 2.35 7.61
C LEU A 80 -9.60 2.24 6.37
N ALA A 81 -9.08 2.67 5.23
CA ALA A 81 -9.75 2.55 3.95
C ALA A 81 -8.82 1.93 2.92
N LEU A 82 -9.40 1.18 1.98
CA LEU A 82 -8.67 0.56 0.89
C LEU A 82 -8.98 1.32 -0.40
N VAL A 83 -7.97 1.96 -0.99
CA VAL A 83 -8.09 2.80 -2.18
C VAL A 83 -7.50 2.05 -3.37
N TRP A 84 -8.36 1.63 -4.29
CA TRP A 84 -7.94 0.93 -5.51
C TRP A 84 -7.54 1.90 -6.62
N PRO A 85 -6.56 1.54 -7.46
CA PRO A 85 -6.34 2.24 -8.72
C PRO A 85 -7.63 2.13 -9.56
N SER A 86 -8.10 3.25 -10.08
CA SER A 86 -9.34 3.37 -10.85
C SER A 86 -9.33 2.60 -12.19
N ALA A 87 -8.20 2.00 -12.58
CA ALA A 87 -8.09 1.11 -13.74
C ALA A 87 -8.24 -0.36 -13.33
N SER A 88 -9.48 -0.85 -13.48
CA SER A 88 -9.87 -2.21 -13.87
C SER A 88 -9.54 -3.37 -12.92
N ILE A 89 -10.49 -3.72 -12.05
CA ILE A 89 -10.81 -5.14 -11.86
C ILE A 89 -12.12 -5.37 -12.63
N GLU A 90 -12.01 -5.77 -13.90
CA GLU A 90 -13.09 -6.51 -14.53
C GLU A 90 -13.03 -7.92 -13.95
N TYR A 91 -13.94 -8.23 -13.05
CA TYR A 91 -14.13 -9.59 -12.56
C TYR A 91 -14.96 -10.36 -13.60
N GLU A 92 -14.30 -11.06 -14.52
CA GLU A 92 -14.93 -12.15 -15.27
C GLU A 92 -14.87 -13.44 -14.44
N GLY A 93 -15.73 -13.55 -13.43
CA GLY A 93 -15.95 -14.81 -12.73
C GLY A 93 -17.44 -15.15 -12.71
N LYS A 94 -17.79 -16.32 -13.24
CA LYS A 94 -19.13 -16.88 -13.01
C LYS A 94 -19.23 -17.30 -11.55
N ILE A 95 -20.03 -16.58 -10.77
CA ILE A 95 -20.52 -17.07 -9.49
C ILE A 95 -21.39 -18.29 -9.84
N SER A 96 -20.90 -19.47 -9.50
CA SER A 96 -21.70 -20.69 -9.54
C SER A 96 -22.39 -20.81 -8.18
N GLU A 97 -23.73 -20.86 -8.20
CA GLU A 97 -24.58 -21.16 -7.03
C GLU A 97 -24.36 -22.58 -6.49
#